data_AF-G5AHZ4-F1
#
_entry.id   AF-G5AHZ4-F1
#
_cell.length_a   1.000
_cell.length_b   1.000
_cell.length_c   1.000
_cell.angle_alpha   90.00
_cell.angle_beta   90.00
_cell.angle_gamma   90.00
#
_symmetry.space_group_name_H-M   'P 1'
#
loop_
_entity.id
_entity.type
_entity.pdbx_description
1 polymer ?
#
loop_
_entity_poly.entity_id
_entity_poly.type
_entity_poly.pdbx_seq_one_letter_code
_entity_poly.pdbx_strand_id
1 'polypeptide(L)'
;MALQVQLTELFAQRSGAPADAAVASRWAGRIHDAFYGASAPSPRVSNRFVELESTLAQTFAGLSAGSESDFWGFAVLVVLPEAEAEQTQPPLAGAANSKPNVRNEKEKKKRSQPNAPLAFMVVNALRVLTTGDSSGRQLTGCRAQGEQNEALRDFCVRGLRDAACVDQKLVVEMVELFAITDIDAQAVRAAAQSLLASKKYTALIKLLTIFSSVGWSFESTIKTMAKSKDWSPAELLAKTFGGPGRSNGLGSAYCV
;
A
#
# COMPACT_ATOMS: atom_id res chain seq x y z
N MET A 1 3.19 28.49 -0.24
CA MET A 1 3.99 27.81 -1.29
C MET A 1 3.25 26.54 -1.67
N ALA A 2 3.01 26.28 -2.96
CA ALA A 2 2.25 25.11 -3.42
C ALA A 2 3.00 23.80 -3.12
N LEU A 3 2.27 22.74 -2.76
CA LEU A 3 2.83 21.43 -2.39
C LEU A 3 3.80 20.91 -3.47
N GLN A 4 3.40 20.95 -4.73
CA GLN A 4 4.23 20.55 -5.87
C GLN A 4 5.63 21.19 -5.87
N VAL A 5 5.72 22.50 -5.57
CA VAL A 5 7.00 23.23 -5.54
C VAL A 5 7.87 22.71 -4.40
N GLN A 6 7.29 22.54 -3.21
CA GLN A 6 8.01 22.02 -2.04
C GLN A 6 8.57 20.61 -2.29
N LEU A 7 7.75 19.74 -2.87
CA LEU A 7 8.12 18.36 -3.17
C LEU A 7 9.23 18.30 -4.24
N THR A 8 9.17 19.18 -5.24
CA THR A 8 10.19 19.29 -6.30
C THR A 8 11.51 19.82 -5.76
N GLU A 9 11.49 20.87 -4.93
CA GLU A 9 12.69 21.43 -4.30
C GLU A 9 13.36 20.41 -3.37
N LEU A 10 12.58 19.66 -2.60
CA LEU A 10 13.10 18.59 -1.74
C LEU A 10 13.75 17.50 -2.57
N PHE A 11 13.10 17.06 -3.67
CA PHE A 11 13.67 16.06 -4.56
C PHE A 11 14.99 16.52 -5.19
N ALA A 12 15.13 17.80 -5.52
CA ALA A 12 16.37 18.37 -6.04
C ALA A 12 17.51 18.47 -5.00
N GLN A 13 17.21 18.43 -3.69
CA GLN A 13 18.20 18.47 -2.61
C GLN A 13 18.88 17.11 -2.34
N ARG A 14 18.44 16.06 -3.05
CA ARG A 14 18.98 14.71 -2.90
C ARG A 14 20.45 14.67 -3.31
N SER A 15 21.27 14.06 -2.48
CA SER A 15 22.73 14.01 -2.65
C SER A 15 23.35 12.69 -2.19
N GLY A 16 22.54 11.63 -2.05
CA GLY A 16 22.99 10.27 -1.71
C GLY A 16 22.24 9.68 -0.50
N ALA A 17 22.42 8.38 -0.27
CA ALA A 17 21.61 7.56 0.64
C ALA A 17 21.25 8.17 2.02
N PRO A 18 22.18 8.72 2.82
CA PRO A 18 21.82 9.29 4.13
C PRO A 18 21.03 10.61 4.00
N ALA A 19 21.34 11.43 3.01
CA ALA A 19 20.59 12.66 2.73
C ALA A 19 19.21 12.32 2.17
N ASP A 20 19.10 11.30 1.33
CA ASP A 20 17.86 10.85 0.70
C ASP A 20 16.84 10.37 1.74
N ALA A 21 17.25 9.68 2.80
CA ALA A 21 16.36 9.29 3.90
C ALA A 21 15.78 10.52 4.63
N ALA A 22 16.62 11.50 4.97
CA ALA A 22 16.16 12.73 5.64
C ALA A 22 15.27 13.58 4.73
N VAL A 23 15.59 13.65 3.44
CA VAL A 23 14.78 14.34 2.43
C VAL A 23 13.44 13.60 2.26
N ALA A 24 13.43 12.27 2.21
CA ALA A 24 12.21 11.46 2.12
C ALA A 24 11.30 11.67 3.32
N SER A 25 11.85 11.72 4.54
CA SER A 25 11.07 12.06 5.75
C SER A 25 10.46 13.46 5.68
N ARG A 26 11.20 14.46 5.18
CA ARG A 26 10.67 15.82 4.96
C ARG A 26 9.58 15.83 3.88
N TRP A 27 9.76 15.04 2.83
CA TRP A 27 8.82 14.89 1.71
C TRP A 27 7.49 14.31 2.22
N ALA A 28 7.57 13.22 2.99
CA ALA A 28 6.43 12.59 3.64
C ALA A 28 5.74 13.55 4.63
N GLY A 29 6.52 14.29 5.43
CA GLY A 29 6.01 15.35 6.31
C GLY A 29 5.25 16.45 5.57
N ARG A 30 5.67 16.84 4.36
CA ARG A 30 4.92 17.82 3.54
C ARG A 30 3.58 17.27 3.03
N ILE A 31 3.52 15.99 2.66
CA ILE A 31 2.25 15.35 2.30
C ILE A 31 1.34 15.30 3.52
N HIS A 32 1.88 14.90 4.66
CA HIS A 32 1.15 14.86 5.92
C HIS A 32 0.60 16.24 6.28
N ASP A 33 1.41 17.31 6.24
CA ASP A 33 0.96 18.67 6.53
C ASP A 33 -0.08 19.17 5.52
N ALA A 34 0.08 18.82 4.24
CA ALA A 34 -0.90 19.14 3.21
C ALA A 34 -2.24 18.44 3.43
N PHE A 35 -2.27 17.32 4.16
CA PHE A 35 -3.47 16.53 4.45
C PHE A 35 -4.02 16.67 5.89
N TYR A 36 -3.21 17.02 6.89
CA TYR A 36 -3.61 17.11 8.29
C TYR A 36 -3.23 18.43 8.97
N GLY A 37 -2.41 19.27 8.34
CA GLY A 37 -1.88 20.49 8.93
C GLY A 37 -2.94 21.57 9.20
N ALA A 38 -2.64 22.51 10.08
CA ALA A 38 -3.56 23.58 10.49
C ALA A 38 -3.98 24.52 9.33
N SER A 39 -3.18 24.59 8.27
CA SER A 39 -3.47 25.34 7.04
C SER A 39 -4.29 24.55 6.02
N ALA A 40 -4.71 23.33 6.38
CA ALA A 40 -5.63 22.52 5.60
C ALA A 40 -6.95 23.25 5.34
N PRO A 41 -7.46 23.25 4.10
CA PRO A 41 -8.86 23.60 3.84
C PRO A 41 -9.78 22.75 4.72
N SER A 42 -10.83 23.37 5.28
CA SER A 42 -11.77 22.77 6.23
C SER A 42 -12.24 21.35 5.83
N PRO A 43 -12.40 20.41 6.78
CA PRO A 43 -12.71 18.98 6.55
C PRO A 43 -14.06 18.69 5.85
N ARG A 44 -14.80 19.72 5.41
CA ARG A 44 -16.09 19.57 4.70
C ARG A 44 -15.96 19.33 3.19
N VAL A 45 -14.75 19.30 2.64
CA VAL A 45 -14.53 19.09 1.20
C VAL A 45 -14.23 17.61 0.94
N SER A 46 -15.22 16.88 0.44
CA SER A 46 -15.12 15.47 0.01
C SER A 46 -14.04 15.22 -1.07
N ASN A 47 -13.56 16.29 -1.72
CA ASN A 47 -12.61 16.20 -2.83
C ASN A 47 -11.15 16.23 -2.40
N ARG A 48 -10.84 16.41 -1.12
CA ARG A 48 -9.44 16.60 -0.68
C ARG A 48 -8.53 15.40 -0.98
N PHE A 49 -9.05 14.19 -0.83
CA PHE A 49 -8.30 12.97 -1.17
C PHE A 49 -7.97 12.94 -2.67
N VAL A 50 -8.97 13.23 -3.51
CA VAL A 50 -8.83 13.24 -4.98
C VAL A 50 -7.91 14.37 -5.43
N GLU A 51 -8.03 15.55 -4.85
CA GLU A 51 -7.17 16.71 -5.14
C GLU A 51 -5.71 16.44 -4.77
N LEU A 52 -5.46 15.86 -3.59
CA LEU A 52 -4.11 15.50 -3.18
C LEU A 52 -3.54 14.37 -4.05
N GLU A 53 -4.30 13.31 -4.30
CA GLU A 53 -3.88 12.21 -5.18
C GLU A 53 -3.54 12.71 -6.59
N SER A 54 -4.39 13.58 -7.16
CA SER A 54 -4.13 14.20 -8.47
C SER A 54 -2.88 15.09 -8.45
N THR A 55 -2.71 15.91 -7.41
CA THR A 55 -1.52 16.75 -7.24
C THR A 55 -0.25 15.92 -7.11
N LEU A 56 -0.29 14.82 -6.35
CA LEU A 56 0.82 13.89 -6.19
C LEU A 56 1.13 13.20 -7.52
N ALA A 57 0.12 12.67 -8.23
CA ALA A 57 0.31 12.01 -9.51
C ALA A 57 0.96 12.95 -10.55
N GLN A 58 0.49 14.20 -10.63
CA GLN A 58 1.08 15.22 -11.51
C GLN A 58 2.53 15.56 -11.11
N THR A 59 2.78 15.72 -9.80
CA THR A 59 4.13 16.00 -9.29
C THR A 59 5.08 14.85 -9.61
N PHE A 60 4.64 13.61 -9.36
CA PHE A 60 5.40 12.41 -9.65
C PHE A 60 5.70 12.22 -11.13
N ALA A 61 4.73 12.51 -12.01
CA ALA A 61 4.96 12.48 -13.45
C ALA A 61 6.07 13.47 -13.85
N GLY A 62 6.09 14.67 -13.26
CA GLY A 62 7.14 15.65 -13.50
C GLY A 62 8.52 15.20 -13.00
N LEU A 63 8.60 14.65 -11.79
CA LEU A 63 9.87 14.22 -11.18
C LEU A 63 10.45 12.97 -11.88
N SER A 64 9.61 11.99 -12.17
CA SER A 64 10.02 10.72 -12.80
C SER A 64 10.48 10.89 -14.25
N ALA A 65 10.03 11.95 -14.95
CA ALA A 65 10.51 12.28 -16.29
C ALA A 65 11.98 12.77 -16.32
N GLY A 66 12.48 13.31 -15.20
CA GLY A 66 13.84 13.85 -15.09
C GLY A 66 14.91 12.83 -14.70
N SER A 67 14.62 11.98 -13.71
CA SER A 67 15.48 10.84 -13.32
C SER A 67 14.65 9.68 -12.79
N GLU A 68 14.36 8.70 -13.65
CA GLU A 68 13.39 7.63 -13.39
C GLU A 68 13.85 6.65 -12.30
N SER A 69 15.07 6.10 -12.42
CA SER A 69 15.58 5.10 -11.48
C SER A 69 15.74 5.71 -10.08
N ASP A 70 16.30 6.92 -10.02
CA ASP A 70 16.44 7.66 -8.76
C ASP A 70 15.07 8.00 -8.16
N PHE A 71 14.08 8.31 -8.98
CA PHE A 71 12.73 8.60 -8.53
C PHE A 71 12.09 7.40 -7.83
N TRP A 72 12.09 6.22 -8.46
CA TRP A 72 11.47 5.03 -7.88
C TRP A 72 12.17 4.59 -6.58
N GLY A 73 13.50 4.64 -6.53
CA GLY A 73 14.23 4.38 -5.29
C GLY A 73 13.84 5.33 -4.15
N PHE A 74 13.68 6.62 -4.46
CA PHE A 74 13.25 7.62 -3.48
C PHE A 74 11.79 7.49 -3.08
N ALA A 75 10.90 7.15 -4.02
CA ALA A 75 9.50 6.92 -3.74
C ALA A 75 9.31 5.79 -2.72
N VAL A 76 10.12 4.73 -2.79
CA VAL A 76 10.13 3.66 -1.77
C VAL A 76 10.54 4.20 -0.40
N LEU A 77 11.57 5.07 -0.33
CA LEU A 77 11.99 5.70 0.92
C LEU A 77 10.93 6.62 1.54
N VAL A 78 10.02 7.16 0.74
CA VAL A 78 8.87 7.95 1.22
C VAL A 78 7.75 7.04 1.72
N VAL A 79 7.42 5.98 0.98
CA VAL A 79 6.26 5.13 1.29
C VAL A 79 6.49 4.26 2.53
N LEU A 80 7.68 3.67 2.69
CA LEU A 80 7.93 2.72 3.77
C LEU A 80 7.73 3.32 5.18
N PRO A 81 8.31 4.49 5.53
CA PRO A 81 8.11 5.06 6.86
C PRO A 81 6.64 5.43 7.13
N GLU A 82 5.92 5.93 6.13
CA GLU A 82 4.50 6.26 6.24
C GLU A 82 3.63 5.01 6.43
N ALA A 83 4.04 3.90 5.80
CA ALA A 83 3.36 2.61 5.91
C ALA A 83 3.69 1.87 7.23
N GLU A 84 4.83 2.16 7.85
CA GLU A 84 5.28 1.57 9.12
C GLU A 84 4.90 2.40 10.35
N ALA A 85 4.62 3.71 10.20
CA ALA A 85 4.45 4.66 11.29
C ALA A 85 3.61 4.11 12.47
N GLU A 86 4.29 3.61 13.49
CA GLU A 86 3.72 3.26 14.78
C GLU A 86 3.47 4.55 15.57
N GLN A 87 2.37 4.61 16.31
CA GLN A 87 2.18 5.67 17.31
C GLN A 87 3.28 5.57 18.37
N THR A 88 4.35 6.35 18.22
CA THR A 88 5.11 6.81 19.39
C THR A 88 4.29 7.94 19.98
N GLN A 89 3.32 7.62 20.85
CA GLN A 89 2.78 8.66 21.73
C GLN A 89 3.97 9.21 22.52
N PRO A 90 4.21 10.53 22.54
CA PRO A 90 5.19 11.09 23.46
C PRO A 90 4.76 10.69 24.89
N PRO A 91 5.68 10.25 25.76
CA PRO A 91 5.34 9.98 27.14
C PRO A 91 4.77 11.28 27.71
N LEU A 92 3.49 11.26 28.09
CA LEU A 92 2.85 12.33 28.84
C LEU A 92 3.61 12.46 30.17
N ALA A 93 4.59 13.35 30.17
CA ALA A 93 5.20 13.85 31.38
C ALA A 93 4.11 14.56 32.19
N GLY A 94 3.81 14.02 33.37
CA GLY A 94 3.05 14.73 34.40
C GLY A 94 1.67 14.14 34.72
N ALA A 95 1.65 13.12 35.58
CA ALA A 95 0.62 12.95 36.59
C ALA A 95 1.13 12.00 37.69
N ALA A 96 1.98 12.53 38.57
CA ALA A 96 2.22 11.90 39.86
C ALA A 96 0.93 11.94 40.71
N ASN A 97 0.71 10.87 41.47
CA ASN A 97 -0.38 10.62 42.42
C ASN A 97 -1.73 10.14 41.85
N SER A 98 -1.96 8.82 41.89
CA SER A 98 -2.88 8.18 42.85
C SER A 98 -3.12 6.68 42.55
N LYS A 99 -2.78 5.82 43.53
CA LYS A 99 -3.17 4.42 43.88
C LYS A 99 -3.60 3.38 42.81
N PRO A 100 -3.22 2.08 43.00
CA PRO A 100 -3.44 1.03 42.02
C PRO A 100 -4.89 0.52 42.10
N ASN A 101 -5.62 0.57 41.00
CA ASN A 101 -6.88 -0.16 40.88
C ASN A 101 -6.79 -1.11 39.68
N VAL A 102 -6.77 -2.40 40.00
CA VAL A 102 -6.78 -3.53 39.08
C VAL A 102 -8.06 -3.45 38.24
N ARG A 103 -7.94 -3.15 36.95
CA ARG A 103 -9.01 -3.32 35.97
C ARG A 103 -8.43 -3.82 34.66
N ASN A 104 -8.71 -5.11 34.42
CA ASN A 104 -8.86 -5.83 33.16
C ASN A 104 -7.97 -5.36 32.01
N GLU A 105 -7.02 -6.25 31.64
CA GLU A 105 -6.34 -6.26 30.36
C GLU A 105 -7.33 -5.97 29.23
N LYS A 106 -7.26 -4.76 28.69
CA LYS A 106 -7.92 -4.42 27.44
C LYS A 106 -7.25 -5.25 26.36
N GLU A 107 -8.08 -5.98 25.61
CA GLU A 107 -7.75 -6.57 24.32
C GLU A 107 -6.73 -5.70 23.59
N LYS A 108 -5.64 -6.30 23.13
CA LYS A 108 -4.57 -5.65 22.37
C LYS A 108 -5.20 -4.72 21.33
N LYS A 109 -5.24 -3.42 21.62
CA LYS A 109 -5.68 -2.39 20.69
C LYS A 109 -4.90 -2.63 19.41
N LYS A 110 -5.59 -2.86 18.28
CA LYS A 110 -4.97 -2.85 16.96
C LYS A 110 -4.03 -1.66 16.91
N ARG A 111 -2.75 -1.89 16.59
CA ARG A 111 -1.77 -0.82 16.39
C ARG A 111 -2.38 0.11 15.35
N SER A 112 -2.84 1.28 15.78
CA SER A 112 -3.47 2.23 14.88
C SER A 112 -2.36 2.82 14.03
N GLN A 113 -2.41 2.59 12.72
CA GLN A 113 -1.52 3.20 11.74
C GLN A 113 -2.19 4.48 11.22
N PRO A 114 -1.92 5.65 11.82
CA PRO A 114 -2.61 6.89 11.45
C PRO A 114 -2.32 7.30 10.00
N ASN A 115 -1.16 6.91 9.48
CA ASN A 115 -0.67 7.34 8.17
C ASN A 115 -0.97 6.34 7.04
N ALA A 116 -1.61 5.20 7.33
CA ALA A 116 -1.98 4.25 6.28
C ALA A 116 -2.79 4.89 5.13
N PRO A 117 -3.78 5.79 5.38
CA PRO A 117 -4.47 6.48 4.29
C PRO A 117 -3.55 7.36 3.42
N LEU A 118 -2.53 8.00 4.00
CA LEU A 118 -1.55 8.78 3.24
C LEU A 118 -0.67 7.87 2.38
N ALA A 119 -0.16 6.78 2.95
CA ALA A 119 0.63 5.80 2.22
C ALA A 119 -0.18 5.21 1.04
N PHE A 120 -1.47 4.94 1.23
CA PHE A 120 -2.38 4.54 0.15
C PHE A 120 -2.48 5.58 -0.96
N MET A 121 -2.66 6.87 -0.63
CA MET A 121 -2.70 7.92 -1.65
C MET A 121 -1.39 8.03 -2.43
N VAL A 122 -0.26 7.89 -1.75
CA VAL A 122 1.06 7.89 -2.42
C VAL A 122 1.16 6.69 -3.36
N VAL A 123 0.80 5.48 -2.92
CA VAL A 123 0.80 4.27 -3.76
C VAL A 123 -0.15 4.40 -4.97
N ASN A 124 -1.34 4.97 -4.79
CA ASN A 124 -2.27 5.22 -5.89
C ASN A 124 -1.71 6.23 -6.89
N ALA A 125 -1.14 7.33 -6.41
CA ALA A 125 -0.52 8.34 -7.26
C ALA A 125 0.69 7.78 -8.04
N LEU A 126 1.48 6.88 -7.44
CA LEU A 126 2.55 6.15 -8.13
C LEU A 126 1.99 5.17 -9.18
N ARG A 127 0.86 4.51 -8.90
CA ARG A 127 0.21 3.58 -9.83
C ARG A 127 -0.23 4.28 -11.12
N VAL A 128 -0.64 5.54 -11.06
CA VAL A 128 -1.00 6.33 -12.26
C VAL A 128 0.16 6.39 -13.26
N LEU A 129 1.41 6.40 -12.80
CA LEU A 129 2.60 6.43 -13.67
C LEU A 129 2.79 5.12 -14.44
N THR A 130 2.35 4.00 -13.88
CA THR A 130 2.58 2.66 -14.44
C THR A 130 1.40 2.15 -15.28
N THR A 131 0.28 2.86 -15.32
CA THR A 131 -0.94 2.47 -16.06
C THR A 131 -1.23 3.29 -17.33
N GLY A 132 -0.44 4.32 -17.64
CA GLY A 132 -0.64 5.17 -18.82
C GLY A 132 -0.01 4.65 -20.13
N ASP A 133 -0.34 5.28 -21.27
CA ASP A 133 0.10 4.86 -22.62
C ASP A 133 1.63 4.93 -22.84
N SER A 134 2.34 5.72 -22.02
CA SER A 134 3.81 5.86 -22.05
C SER A 134 4.51 5.14 -20.88
N SER A 135 3.81 4.22 -20.21
CA SER A 135 4.24 3.63 -18.93
C SER A 135 5.36 2.60 -19.00
N GLY A 136 5.74 2.10 -20.18
CA GLY A 136 6.66 0.96 -20.30
C GLY A 136 8.00 1.15 -19.57
N ARG A 137 8.56 2.37 -19.63
CA ARG A 137 9.78 2.70 -18.88
C ARG A 137 9.50 2.77 -17.37
N GLN A 138 8.55 3.60 -16.94
CA GLN A 138 8.13 3.73 -15.53
C GLN A 138 7.83 2.37 -14.87
N LEU A 139 7.18 1.47 -15.60
CA LEU A 139 6.89 0.11 -15.15
C LEU A 139 8.17 -0.71 -14.92
N THR A 140 9.18 -0.55 -15.78
CA THR A 140 10.50 -1.18 -15.64
C THR A 140 11.24 -0.65 -14.41
N GLY A 141 11.30 0.68 -14.22
CA GLY A 141 11.90 1.29 -13.03
C GLY A 141 11.20 0.88 -11.73
N CYS A 142 9.86 0.81 -11.76
CA CYS A 142 9.06 0.31 -10.64
C CYS A 142 9.36 -1.16 -10.31
N ARG A 143 9.34 -2.05 -11.32
CA ARG A 143 9.63 -3.48 -11.12
C ARG A 143 11.04 -3.75 -10.62
N ALA A 144 12.03 -2.98 -11.10
CA ALA A 144 13.39 -3.08 -10.60
C ALA A 144 13.47 -2.86 -9.08
N GLN A 145 12.65 -1.96 -8.52
CA GLN A 145 12.56 -1.80 -7.06
C GLN A 145 11.95 -3.02 -6.37
N GLY A 146 10.90 -3.64 -6.94
CA GLY A 146 10.35 -4.88 -6.39
C GLY A 146 11.32 -6.06 -6.38
N GLU A 147 12.23 -6.11 -7.36
CA GLU A 147 13.25 -7.14 -7.47
C GLU A 147 14.45 -6.89 -6.57
N GLN A 148 14.94 -5.64 -6.50
CA GLN A 148 16.25 -5.32 -5.94
C GLN A 148 16.20 -4.67 -4.55
N ASN A 149 15.07 -4.11 -4.14
CA ASN A 149 14.95 -3.38 -2.88
C ASN A 149 14.58 -4.31 -1.72
N GLU A 150 15.59 -4.79 -0.98
CA GLU A 150 15.40 -5.72 0.15
C GLU A 150 14.47 -5.15 1.22
N ALA A 151 14.57 -3.85 1.55
CA ALA A 151 13.73 -3.23 2.56
C ALA A 151 12.23 -3.24 2.18
N LEU A 152 11.93 -2.95 0.92
CA LEU A 152 10.56 -3.05 0.37
C LEU A 152 10.05 -4.48 0.42
N ARG A 153 10.87 -5.45 0.02
CA ARG A 153 10.50 -6.88 0.00
C ARG A 153 10.27 -7.40 1.41
N ASP A 154 11.16 -7.10 2.34
CA ASP A 154 11.04 -7.46 3.76
C ASP A 154 9.80 -6.85 4.40
N PHE A 155 9.49 -5.59 4.08
CA PHE A 155 8.25 -4.95 4.49
C PHE A 155 7.01 -5.70 3.99
N CYS A 156 6.96 -6.02 2.69
CA CYS A 156 5.83 -6.73 2.10
C CYS A 156 5.66 -8.15 2.67
N VAL A 157 6.76 -8.89 2.84
CA VAL A 157 6.73 -10.24 3.43
C VAL A 157 6.25 -10.20 4.88
N ARG A 158 6.77 -9.28 5.70
CA ARG A 158 6.31 -9.10 7.09
C ARG A 158 4.84 -8.69 7.14
N GLY A 159 4.43 -7.74 6.31
CA GLY A 159 3.07 -7.22 6.27
C GLY A 159 2.03 -8.26 5.83
N LEU A 160 2.39 -9.19 4.94
CA LEU A 160 1.52 -10.32 4.60
C LEU A 160 1.45 -11.36 5.73
N ARG A 161 2.58 -11.64 6.40
CA ARG A 161 2.64 -12.61 7.50
C ARG A 161 1.91 -12.16 8.76
N ASP A 162 1.96 -10.88 9.09
CA ASP A 162 1.39 -10.34 10.32
C ASP A 162 0.49 -9.13 10.07
N ALA A 163 -0.82 -9.39 10.12
CA ALA A 163 -1.88 -8.39 9.99
C ALA A 163 -1.91 -7.38 11.16
N ALA A 164 -1.20 -7.63 12.26
CA ALA A 164 -1.09 -6.71 13.39
C ALA A 164 0.03 -5.67 13.21
N CYS A 165 1.00 -5.94 12.33
CA CYS A 165 2.12 -5.05 12.07
C CYS A 165 1.77 -3.93 11.08
N VAL A 166 1.08 -4.27 9.98
CA VAL A 166 0.77 -3.34 8.89
C VAL A 166 -0.63 -3.61 8.32
N ASP A 167 -1.31 -2.59 7.79
CA ASP A 167 -2.56 -2.78 7.05
C ASP A 167 -2.29 -3.65 5.80
N GLN A 168 -2.72 -4.91 5.88
CA GLN A 168 -2.60 -5.88 4.79
C GLN A 168 -3.18 -5.42 3.45
N LYS A 169 -4.17 -4.50 3.41
CA LYS A 169 -4.64 -3.95 2.14
C LYS A 169 -3.55 -3.13 1.46
N LEU A 170 -2.83 -2.30 2.23
CA LEU A 170 -1.75 -1.46 1.71
C LEU A 170 -0.62 -2.33 1.17
N VAL A 171 -0.29 -3.38 1.93
CA VAL A 171 0.72 -4.37 1.52
C VAL A 171 0.34 -5.02 0.20
N VAL A 172 -0.93 -5.42 0.01
CA VAL A 172 -1.41 -5.98 -1.26
C VAL A 172 -1.26 -4.97 -2.40
N GLU A 173 -1.59 -3.69 -2.19
CA GLU A 173 -1.39 -2.67 -3.22
C GLU A 173 0.08 -2.49 -3.60
N MET A 174 0.99 -2.52 -2.61
CA MET A 174 2.43 -2.40 -2.84
C MET A 174 2.98 -3.64 -3.56
N VAL A 175 2.58 -4.84 -3.13
CA VAL A 175 2.94 -6.09 -3.80
C VAL A 175 2.49 -6.10 -5.26
N GLU A 176 1.27 -5.59 -5.54
CA GLU A 176 0.76 -5.43 -6.90
C GLU A 176 1.56 -4.39 -7.70
N LEU A 177 1.79 -3.20 -7.13
CA LEU A 177 2.47 -2.10 -7.80
C LEU A 177 3.89 -2.47 -8.21
N PHE A 178 4.66 -3.04 -7.27
CA PHE A 178 6.07 -3.40 -7.47
C PHE A 178 6.26 -4.82 -8.03
N ALA A 179 5.18 -5.55 -8.33
CA ALA A 179 5.20 -6.91 -8.87
C ALA A 179 6.01 -7.93 -8.04
N ILE A 180 5.92 -7.86 -6.70
CA ILE A 180 6.65 -8.75 -5.78
C ILE A 180 5.93 -10.09 -5.67
N THR A 181 6.31 -11.06 -6.51
CA THR A 181 5.59 -12.34 -6.67
C THR A 181 6.30 -13.54 -6.04
N ASP A 182 7.54 -13.36 -5.60
CA ASP A 182 8.39 -14.38 -4.99
C ASP A 182 8.26 -14.43 -3.47
N ILE A 183 7.00 -14.47 -3.01
CA ILE A 183 6.64 -14.62 -1.61
C ILE A 183 6.20 -16.06 -1.35
N ASP A 184 6.65 -16.61 -0.22
CA ASP A 184 6.28 -17.95 0.21
C ASP A 184 4.76 -18.19 0.16
N ALA A 185 4.35 -19.26 -0.53
CA ALA A 185 2.94 -19.55 -0.78
C ALA A 185 2.14 -19.77 0.51
N GLN A 186 2.77 -20.25 1.60
CA GLN A 186 2.08 -20.42 2.87
C GLN A 186 1.78 -19.08 3.54
N ALA A 187 2.71 -18.13 3.49
CA ALA A 187 2.48 -16.76 3.93
C ALA A 187 1.34 -16.09 3.13
N VAL A 188 1.31 -16.26 1.80
CA VAL A 188 0.23 -15.73 0.95
C VAL A 188 -1.12 -16.36 1.30
N ARG A 189 -1.18 -17.67 1.55
CA ARG A 189 -2.42 -18.35 1.98
C ARG A 189 -2.91 -17.84 3.34
N ALA A 190 -2.00 -17.68 4.30
CA ALA A 190 -2.35 -17.14 5.61
C ALA A 190 -2.90 -15.70 5.51
N ALA A 191 -2.28 -14.85 4.68
CA ALA A 191 -2.77 -13.51 4.39
C ALA A 191 -4.16 -13.54 3.74
N ALA A 192 -4.39 -14.42 2.77
CA ALA A 192 -5.70 -14.58 2.13
C ALA A 192 -6.80 -14.96 3.14
N GLN A 193 -6.52 -15.88 4.07
CA GLN A 193 -7.47 -16.24 5.13
C GLN A 193 -7.73 -15.08 6.09
N SER A 194 -6.69 -14.32 6.46
CA SER A 194 -6.82 -13.10 7.27
C SER A 194 -7.70 -12.04 6.59
N LEU A 195 -7.48 -11.79 5.29
CA LEU A 195 -8.27 -10.85 4.49
C LEU A 195 -9.74 -11.31 4.35
N LEU A 196 -9.97 -12.61 4.16
CA LEU A 196 -11.31 -13.20 4.13
C LEU A 196 -12.04 -13.01 5.48
N ALA A 197 -11.40 -13.37 6.58
CA ALA A 197 -11.97 -13.27 7.92
C ALA A 197 -12.26 -11.81 8.33
N SER A 198 -11.41 -10.88 7.90
CA SER A 198 -11.58 -9.44 8.13
C SER A 198 -12.47 -8.73 7.10
N LYS A 199 -13.10 -9.49 6.18
CA LYS A 199 -13.97 -8.99 5.10
C LYS A 199 -13.31 -7.94 4.19
N LYS A 200 -11.98 -8.01 4.05
CA LYS A 200 -11.18 -7.12 3.18
C LYS A 200 -11.16 -7.68 1.73
N TYR A 201 -12.35 -7.83 1.12
CA TYR A 201 -12.53 -8.63 -0.10
C TYR A 201 -11.83 -8.11 -1.35
N THR A 202 -11.76 -6.79 -1.56
CA THR A 202 -11.04 -6.23 -2.72
C THR A 202 -9.55 -6.60 -2.68
N ALA A 203 -8.92 -6.44 -1.52
CA ALA A 203 -7.52 -6.83 -1.32
C ALA A 203 -7.34 -8.35 -1.43
N LEU A 204 -8.32 -9.14 -0.95
CA LEU A 204 -8.30 -10.59 -1.16
C LEU A 204 -8.30 -10.94 -2.66
N ILE A 205 -9.24 -10.40 -3.44
CA ILE A 205 -9.35 -10.70 -4.88
C ILE A 205 -8.06 -10.31 -5.62
N LYS A 206 -7.48 -9.14 -5.29
CA LYS A 206 -6.18 -8.72 -5.82
C LYS A 206 -5.07 -9.71 -5.46
N LEU A 207 -4.95 -10.10 -4.20
CA LEU A 207 -3.95 -11.07 -3.75
C LEU A 207 -4.07 -12.40 -4.50
N LEU A 208 -5.28 -12.93 -4.68
CA LEU A 208 -5.52 -14.16 -5.44
C LEU A 208 -5.13 -14.01 -6.93
N THR A 209 -5.31 -12.80 -7.49
CA THR A 209 -4.96 -12.48 -8.88
C THR A 209 -3.44 -12.42 -9.07
N ILE A 210 -2.74 -11.73 -8.16
CA ILE A 210 -1.28 -11.59 -8.18
C ILE A 210 -0.62 -12.96 -8.07
N PHE A 211 -1.08 -13.79 -7.13
CA PHE A 211 -0.55 -15.12 -6.85
C PHE A 211 -1.42 -16.21 -7.49
N SER A 212 -1.74 -16.07 -8.77
CA SER A 212 -2.61 -17.01 -9.51
C SER A 212 -2.06 -18.43 -9.61
N SER A 213 -0.75 -18.62 -9.44
CA SER A 213 -0.09 -19.94 -9.42
C SER A 213 -0.35 -20.74 -8.13
N VAL A 214 -0.84 -20.09 -7.07
CA VAL A 214 -1.22 -20.77 -5.83
C VAL A 214 -2.56 -21.47 -6.04
N GLY A 215 -2.63 -22.76 -5.67
CA GLY A 215 -3.88 -23.53 -5.75
C GLY A 215 -4.96 -22.99 -4.81
N TRP A 216 -5.80 -22.09 -5.32
CA TRP A 216 -6.89 -21.46 -4.58
C TRP A 216 -8.17 -22.29 -4.63
N SER A 217 -8.84 -22.42 -3.47
CA SER A 217 -10.16 -23.02 -3.39
C SER A 217 -11.26 -21.95 -3.50
N PHE A 218 -11.44 -21.39 -4.70
CA PHE A 218 -12.41 -20.30 -4.95
C PHE A 218 -13.84 -20.64 -4.50
N GLU A 219 -14.28 -21.89 -4.72
CA GLU A 219 -15.61 -22.36 -4.30
C GLU A 219 -15.80 -22.23 -2.78
N SER A 220 -14.80 -22.65 -1.99
CA SER A 220 -14.82 -22.50 -0.53
C SER A 220 -14.86 -21.03 -0.12
N THR A 221 -14.10 -20.16 -0.78
CA THR A 221 -14.11 -18.72 -0.50
C THR A 221 -15.48 -18.10 -0.80
N ILE A 222 -16.10 -18.43 -1.94
CA ILE A 222 -17.46 -17.99 -2.30
C ILE A 222 -18.48 -18.48 -1.26
N LYS A 223 -18.41 -19.76 -0.87
CA LYS A 223 -19.29 -20.33 0.17
C LYS A 223 -19.17 -19.55 1.49
N THR A 224 -17.97 -19.16 1.90
CA THR A 224 -17.75 -18.34 3.11
C THR A 224 -18.35 -16.93 2.99
N MET A 225 -18.16 -16.27 1.84
CA MET A 225 -18.76 -14.95 1.58
C MET A 225 -20.29 -15.01 1.56
N ALA A 226 -20.87 -16.02 0.89
CA ALA A 226 -22.31 -16.26 0.81
C ALA A 226 -22.93 -16.52 2.20
N LYS A 227 -22.28 -17.36 3.03
CA LYS A 227 -22.69 -17.57 4.44
C LYS A 227 -22.70 -16.26 5.23
N SER A 228 -21.79 -15.36 4.92
CA SER A 228 -21.71 -14.02 5.52
C SER A 228 -22.66 -12.99 4.89
N LYS A 229 -23.50 -13.42 3.93
CA LYS A 229 -24.40 -12.59 3.11
C LYS A 229 -23.70 -11.51 2.27
N ASP A 230 -22.40 -11.69 2.01
CA ASP A 230 -21.57 -10.78 1.24
C ASP A 230 -21.62 -11.15 -0.26
N TRP A 231 -22.79 -10.95 -0.88
CA TRP A 231 -23.07 -11.43 -2.25
C TRP A 231 -22.30 -10.69 -3.34
N SER A 232 -22.21 -9.35 -3.29
CA SER A 232 -21.50 -8.59 -4.34
C SER A 232 -20.01 -8.93 -4.42
N PRO A 233 -19.27 -9.05 -3.30
CA PRO A 233 -17.89 -9.55 -3.33
C PRO A 233 -17.76 -11.00 -3.83
N ALA A 234 -18.72 -11.87 -3.48
CA ALA A 234 -18.75 -13.25 -3.95
C ALA A 234 -18.95 -13.32 -5.49
N GLU A 235 -19.86 -12.50 -6.00
CA GLU A 235 -20.10 -12.33 -7.43
C GLU A 235 -18.88 -11.75 -8.14
N LEU A 236 -18.23 -10.73 -7.56
CA LEU A 236 -17.00 -10.16 -8.12
C LEU A 236 -15.91 -11.23 -8.24
N LEU A 237 -15.66 -11.99 -7.18
CA LEU A 237 -14.68 -13.09 -7.20
C LEU A 237 -15.07 -14.17 -8.24
N ALA A 238 -16.35 -14.53 -8.33
CA ALA A 238 -16.83 -15.46 -9.34
C ALA A 238 -16.66 -14.92 -10.78
N LYS A 239 -16.86 -13.62 -11.03
CA LYS A 239 -16.61 -13.01 -12.33
C LYS A 239 -15.12 -12.95 -12.67
N THR A 240 -14.27 -12.67 -11.69
CA THR A 240 -12.82 -12.60 -11.87
C THR A 240 -12.22 -13.96 -12.23
N PHE A 241 -12.72 -15.07 -11.65
CA PHE A 241 -12.10 -16.40 -11.81
C PHE A 241 -12.99 -17.48 -12.44
N GLY A 242 -14.29 -17.23 -12.64
CA GLY A 242 -15.30 -18.21 -13.03
C GLY A 242 -15.93 -18.01 -14.41
N GLY A 243 -15.24 -17.33 -15.35
CA GLY A 243 -15.73 -17.13 -16.71
C GLY A 243 -16.10 -18.44 -17.45
N PRO A 244 -17.00 -18.39 -18.46
CA PRO A 244 -17.58 -19.58 -19.08
C PRO A 244 -16.53 -20.37 -19.89
N GLY A 245 -16.29 -21.62 -19.51
CA GLY A 245 -15.70 -22.65 -20.38
C GLY A 245 -14.20 -22.52 -20.69
N ARG A 246 -13.32 -22.76 -19.71
CA ARG A 246 -11.99 -23.37 -19.97
C ARG A 246 -12.06 -24.88 -19.79
N SER A 247 -12.82 -25.52 -20.67
CA SER A 247 -12.82 -26.96 -20.89
C SER A 247 -12.93 -27.20 -22.39
N ASN A 248 -11.81 -27.00 -23.09
CA ASN A 248 -11.32 -27.80 -24.23
C ASN A 248 -10.27 -27.01 -25.03
N GLY A 249 -9.08 -27.60 -25.19
CA GLY A 249 -8.20 -27.32 -26.33
C GLY A 249 -7.03 -26.37 -26.06
N LEU A 250 -5.83 -26.95 -26.13
CA LEU A 250 -4.52 -26.31 -26.35
C LEU A 250 -4.55 -24.96 -27.08
N GLY A 251 -3.82 -23.98 -26.56
CA GLY A 251 -3.63 -22.69 -27.21
C GLY A 251 -2.76 -21.72 -26.41
N SER A 252 -1.46 -22.00 -26.41
CA SER A 252 -0.34 -21.08 -26.18
C SER A 252 -0.67 -19.58 -26.33
N ALA A 253 -0.38 -18.79 -25.28
CA ALA A 253 0.25 -17.46 -25.41
C ALA A 253 0.51 -16.84 -24.02
N TYR A 254 1.54 -17.33 -23.33
CA TYR A 254 2.41 -16.51 -22.48
C TYR A 254 3.77 -17.23 -22.44
N CYS A 255 4.59 -16.93 -23.45
CA CYS A 255 6.04 -17.04 -23.37
C CYS A 255 6.57 -15.62 -23.23
N VAL A 256 7.21 -15.33 -22.11
CA VAL A 256 8.63 -14.96 -22.11
C VAL A 256 9.33 -15.98 -21.22
#